data_AF-A0A7K7KHL7-F1
#
_entry.id   AF-A0A7K7KHL7-F1
#
_cell.length_a   1.000
_cell.length_b   1.000
_cell.length_c   1.000
_cell.angle_alpha   90.00
_cell.angle_beta   90.00
_cell.angle_gamma   90.00
#
_symmetry.space_group_name_H-M   'P 1'
#
loop_
_entity.id
_entity.type
_entity.pdbx_description
1 polymer ?
#
loop_
_entity_poly.entity_id
_entity_poly.type
_entity_poly.pdbx_seq_one_letter_code
_entity_poly.pdbx_strand_id
1 'polypeptide(L)' 'GVQPCVLADSWLDDTARRRLWGALQERLRRRFRPVLESCRIGAAKPQPEAFACALRALGAPPHEV' A
#
# COMPACT_ATOMS: atom_id res chain seq x y z
N GLY A 1 -1.67 -5.47 19.83
CA GLY A 1 -0.49 -5.76 18.99
C GLY A 1 -0.43 -4.76 17.87
N VAL A 2 0.74 -4.41 17.34
CA VAL A 2 0.86 -3.45 16.24
C VAL A 2 0.39 -4.09 14.93
N GLN A 3 -0.50 -3.41 14.19
CA GLN A 3 -0.96 -3.85 12.88
C GLN A 3 -0.14 -3.16 11.78
N PRO A 4 0.76 -3.89 11.08
CA PRO A 4 1.64 -3.25 10.13
C PRO A 4 0.96 -3.07 8.76
N CYS A 5 1.07 -1.87 8.21
CA CYS A 5 0.54 -1.46 6.90
C CYS A 5 1.68 -1.00 5.97
N VAL A 6 1.54 -1.24 4.67
CA VAL A 6 2.42 -0.66 3.65
C VAL A 6 1.62 0.30 2.79
N LEU A 7 2.05 1.57 2.72
CA LEU A 7 1.53 2.58 1.79
C LEU A 7 2.62 2.93 0.77
N ALA A 8 2.48 2.42 -0.46
CA ALA A 8 3.48 2.50 -1.50
C ALA A 8 2.99 3.32 -2.70
N ASP A 9 3.79 4.32 -3.09
CA ASP A 9 3.63 4.94 -4.41
C ASP A 9 4.23 3.97 -5.42
N SER A 10 3.38 3.34 -6.22
CA SER A 10 3.76 2.26 -7.13
C SER A 10 3.02 2.41 -8.46
N TRP A 11 3.53 1.73 -9.48
CA TRP A 11 2.95 1.71 -10.82
C TRP A 11 2.51 0.29 -11.19
N LEU A 12 1.69 0.19 -12.23
CA LEU A 12 1.44 -1.07 -12.91
C LEU A 12 2.66 -1.37 -13.79
N ASP A 13 3.44 -2.38 -13.43
CA ASP A 13 4.61 -2.79 -14.23
C ASP A 13 4.14 -3.59 -15.45
N ASP A 14 4.19 -2.96 -16.61
CA ASP A 14 3.91 -3.53 -17.94
C ASP A 14 5.19 -3.95 -18.69
N THR A 15 6.35 -3.85 -18.04
CA THR A 15 7.64 -4.21 -18.64
C THR A 15 7.88 -5.72 -18.69
N ALA A 16 9.01 -6.12 -19.28
CA ALA A 16 9.50 -7.51 -19.20
C ALA A 16 9.74 -8.00 -17.75
N ARG A 17 9.88 -7.09 -16.79
CA ARG A 17 10.14 -7.41 -15.37
C ARG A 17 8.87 -7.60 -14.52
N ARG A 18 7.66 -7.47 -15.10
CA ARG A 18 6.38 -7.58 -14.37
C ARG A 18 6.25 -8.80 -13.46
N ARG A 19 6.84 -9.93 -13.85
CA ARG A 19 6.83 -11.18 -13.05
C ARG A 19 7.64 -11.03 -11.76
N LEU A 20 8.81 -10.40 -11.84
CA LEU A 20 9.66 -10.13 -10.68
C LEU A 20 8.99 -9.14 -9.74
N TRP A 21 8.43 -8.05 -10.29
CA TRP A 21 7.69 -7.06 -9.51
C TRP A 21 6.47 -7.67 -8.82
N GLY A 22 5.66 -8.44 -9.56
CA GLY A 22 4.50 -9.15 -8.99
C GLY A 22 4.88 -10.10 -7.86
N ALA A 23 6.00 -10.82 -7.97
CA ALA A 23 6.49 -11.71 -6.93
C ALA A 23 6.90 -10.96 -5.64
N LEU A 24 7.53 -9.78 -5.77
CA LEU A 24 7.84 -8.92 -4.63
C LEU A 24 6.57 -8.42 -3.95
N GLN A 25 5.60 -7.93 -4.73
CA GLN A 25 4.33 -7.45 -4.18
C GLN A 25 3.55 -8.55 -3.46
N GLU A 26 3.54 -9.76 -4.00
CA GLU A 26 2.93 -10.93 -3.38
C GLU A 26 3.58 -11.25 -2.02
N ARG A 27 4.91 -11.17 -1.92
CA ARG A 27 5.61 -11.35 -0.64
C ARG A 27 5.23 -10.29 0.39
N LEU A 28 5.08 -9.03 -0.03
CA LEU A 28 4.63 -7.95 0.86
C LEU A 28 3.21 -8.21 1.38
N ARG A 29 2.26 -8.59 0.50
CA ARG A 29 0.86 -8.88 0.88
C ARG A 29 0.71 -10.05 1.84
N ARG A 30 1.66 -11.00 1.84
CA ARG A 30 1.69 -12.10 2.81
C ARG A 30 2.15 -11.69 4.20
N ARG A 31 3.01 -10.68 4.29
CA ARG A 31 3.62 -10.25 5.57
C ARG A 31 2.88 -9.07 6.21
N PHE A 32 2.32 -8.19 5.39
CA PHE A 32 1.70 -6.93 5.79
C PHE A 32 0.24 -6.94 5.37
N ARG A 33 -0.65 -6.51 6.27
CA ARG A 33 -2.05 -6.35 5.93
C ARG A 33 -2.60 -5.13 6.68
N PRO A 34 -2.97 -4.05 5.96
CA PRO A 34 -3.10 -3.93 4.50
C PRO A 34 -1.81 -3.53 3.74
N VAL A 35 -1.77 -3.79 2.42
CA VAL A 35 -0.81 -3.21 1.46
C VAL A 35 -1.60 -2.36 0.46
N LEU A 36 -1.33 -1.06 0.44
CA LEU A 36 -2.01 -0.05 -0.37
C LEU A 36 -1.04 0.52 -1.41
N GLU A 37 -1.39 0.35 -2.68
CA GLU A 37 -0.59 0.79 -3.81
C GLU A 37 -1.31 1.94 -4.52
N SER A 38 -0.61 3.05 -4.75
CA SER A 38 -1.20 4.26 -5.35
C SER A 38 -1.88 3.99 -6.70
N CYS A 39 -1.29 3.13 -7.54
CA CYS A 39 -1.87 2.69 -8.81
C CYS A 39 -3.19 1.92 -8.69
N ARG A 40 -3.57 1.44 -7.50
CA ARG A 40 -4.84 0.75 -7.25
C ARG A 40 -5.85 1.58 -6.46
N ILE A 41 -5.38 2.42 -5.55
CA ILE A 41 -6.26 3.25 -4.70
C ILE A 41 -6.57 4.62 -5.33
N GLY A 42 -5.84 5.03 -6.37
CA GLY A 42 -6.08 6.30 -7.07
C GLY A 42 -5.55 7.55 -6.35
N ALA A 43 -4.72 7.37 -5.33
CA ALA A 43 -4.08 8.45 -4.58
C ALA A 43 -2.63 8.08 -4.25
N ALA A 44 -1.73 9.05 -4.31
CA ALA A 44 -0.31 8.90 -4.03
C ALA A 44 0.12 9.89 -2.94
N LYS A 45 1.18 9.58 -2.18
CA LYS A 45 1.75 10.57 -1.26
C LYS A 45 2.32 11.74 -2.11
N PRO A 46 2.20 12.99 -1.65
CA PRO A 46 1.71 13.45 -0.34
C PRO A 46 0.21 13.83 -0.30
N GLN A 47 -0.62 13.32 -1.22
CA GLN A 47 -2.05 13.66 -1.25
C GLN A 47 -2.75 13.19 0.04
N PRO A 48 -3.58 14.03 0.69
CA PRO A 48 -4.30 13.67 1.92
C PRO A 48 -5.15 12.40 1.78
N GLU A 49 -5.69 12.14 0.60
CA GLU A 49 -6.53 10.99 0.28
C GLU A 49 -5.79 9.66 0.47
N ALA A 50 -4.48 9.62 0.17
CA ALA A 50 -3.66 8.42 0.37
C ALA A 50 -3.56 8.06 1.87
N PHE A 51 -3.36 9.06 2.73
CA PHE A 51 -3.31 8.87 4.18
C PHE A 51 -4.69 8.54 4.76
N ALA A 52 -5.75 9.21 4.30
CA ALA A 52 -7.13 8.92 4.71
C ALA A 52 -7.54 7.47 4.35
N CYS A 53 -7.12 6.98 3.17
CA CYS A 53 -7.31 5.59 2.76
C CYS A 53 -6.59 4.62 3.72
N ALA A 54 -5.32 4.92 4.06
CA ALA A 54 -4.53 4.09 4.98
C ALA A 54 -5.14 4.00 6.39
N LEU A 55 -5.55 5.13 6.95
CA LEU A 55 -6.21 5.18 8.27
C LEU A 55 -7.53 4.40 8.27
N ARG A 56 -8.34 4.54 7.21
CA ARG A 56 -9.58 3.77 7.04
C ARG A 56 -9.31 2.27 6.95
N ALA A 57 -8.27 1.86 6.22
CA ALA A 57 -7.90 0.45 6.08
C ALA A 57 -7.32 -0.16 7.37
N LEU A 58 -6.67 0.66 8.20
CA LEU A 58 -6.20 0.28 9.54
C LEU A 58 -7.30 0.30 10.60
N GLY A 59 -8.41 1.02 10.36
CA GLY A 59 -9.44 1.25 11.38
C GLY A 59 -8.92 2.07 12.57
N ALA A 60 -7.87 2.87 12.36
CA ALA A 60 -7.15 3.60 13.40
C ALA A 60 -7.18 5.12 13.16
N PRO A 61 -7.26 5.94 14.21
CA PRO A 61 -7.13 7.38 14.10
C PRO A 61 -5.67 7.81 13.85
N PRO A 62 -5.43 9.04 13.32
CA PRO A 62 -4.08 9.50 12.99
C PRO A 62 -3.07 9.49 14.13
N HIS A 63 -3.50 9.66 15.38
CA HIS A 63 -2.61 9.73 16.54
C HIS A 63 -2.13 8.36 17.04
N GLU A 64 -2.66 7.26 16.50
CA GLU A 64 -2.27 5.88 16.84
C GLU A 64 -1.32 5.24 15.82
N VAL A 65 -1.02 5.93 14.71
CA VAL A 65 -0.23 5.41 13.57
C VAL A 65 1.16 6.02 13.50
#